data_AF-W9VAN3-F1
#
_entry.id   AF-W9VAN3-F1
#
_cell.length_a   1.000
_cell.length_b   1.000
_cell.length_c   1.000
_cell.angle_alpha   90.00
_cell.angle_beta   90.00
_cell.angle_gamma   90.00
#
_symmetry.space_group_name_H-M   'P 1'
#
loop_
_entity.id
_entity.type
_entity.pdbx_description
1 polymer ?
#
loop_
_entity_poly.entity_id
_entity_poly.type
_entity_poly.pdbx_seq_one_letter_code
_entity_poly.pdbx_strand_id
1 'polypeptide(L)'
;MLAATLAVAMAALLGSQPATAVQDEDIDFDTTEDLYQVCSVEPGAAEYVPASFACRGFIHGTIQYHDAVTDRKKLKRLICYPKTATIADARAAFVAWAKKHMDDETLMNEMPVVGLVRALADKYPCK
;
A
#
# COMPACT_ATOMS: atom_id res chain seq x y z
N MET A 1 33.14 18.79 41.98
CA MET A 1 32.92 18.98 40.53
C MET A 1 32.77 17.67 39.74
N LEU A 2 33.09 16.48 40.28
CA LEU A 2 32.90 15.19 39.58
C LEU A 2 31.47 14.60 39.64
N ALA A 3 30.62 15.03 40.58
CA ALA A 3 29.28 14.45 40.76
C ALA A 3 28.24 14.98 39.76
N ALA A 4 28.46 16.18 39.22
CA ALA A 4 27.51 16.83 38.30
C ALA A 4 27.62 16.33 36.84
N THR A 5 28.74 15.71 36.47
CA THR A 5 28.97 15.19 35.12
C THR A 5 28.42 13.78 34.90
N LEU A 6 28.21 13.00 35.97
CA LEU A 6 27.66 11.64 35.85
C LEU A 6 26.15 11.62 35.55
N ALA A 7 25.40 12.62 36.00
CA ALA A 7 23.95 12.68 35.82
C ALA A 7 23.53 12.97 34.37
N VAL A 8 24.38 13.63 33.59
CA VAL A 8 24.06 13.98 32.18
C VAL A 8 24.29 12.80 31.24
N ALA A 9 25.12 11.82 31.63
CA ALA A 9 25.39 10.64 30.81
C ALA A 9 24.24 9.61 30.82
N MET A 10 23.44 9.55 31.88
CA MET A 10 22.34 8.58 31.98
C MET A 10 21.07 8.98 31.21
N ALA A 11 20.90 10.25 30.86
CA ALA A 11 19.74 10.72 30.10
C ALA A 11 19.85 10.42 28.59
N ALA A 12 21.04 10.13 28.07
CA ALA A 12 21.27 9.87 26.65
C ALA A 12 20.98 8.42 26.21
N LEU A 13 20.80 7.49 27.16
CA LEU A 13 20.61 6.06 26.87
C LEU A 13 19.13 5.65 26.70
N LEU A 14 18.17 6.55 26.93
CA LEU A 14 16.74 6.28 26.79
C LEU A 14 16.20 6.49 25.36
N GLY A 15 17.03 6.98 24.43
CA GLY A 15 16.60 7.35 23.07
C GLY A 15 16.78 6.27 21.99
N SER A 16 17.46 5.17 22.28
CA SER A 16 17.66 4.07 21.34
C SER A 16 16.77 2.89 21.69
N GLN A 17 15.47 3.05 21.48
CA GLN A 17 14.61 1.87 21.30
C GLN A 17 15.03 1.18 20.00
N PRO A 18 15.23 -0.14 19.99
CA PRO A 18 15.45 -0.85 18.74
C PRO A 18 14.24 -0.56 17.85
N ALA A 19 14.49 0.00 16.66
CA ALA A 19 13.49 -0.05 15.60
C ALA A 19 13.25 -1.54 15.36
N THR A 20 12.06 -2.03 15.71
CA THR A 20 11.59 -3.33 15.22
C THR A 20 11.60 -3.19 13.71
N ALA A 21 12.59 -3.80 13.07
CA ALA A 21 12.62 -3.90 11.61
C ALA A 21 11.30 -4.54 11.21
N VAL A 22 10.55 -3.88 10.32
CA VAL A 22 9.38 -4.48 9.67
C VAL A 22 9.84 -5.81 9.12
N GLN A 23 9.26 -6.88 9.61
CA GLN A 23 9.60 -8.20 9.13
C GLN A 23 8.76 -8.49 7.89
N ASP A 24 9.24 -9.33 6.99
CA ASP A 24 8.52 -9.67 5.77
C ASP A 24 7.13 -10.27 6.08
N GLU A 25 6.96 -10.86 7.27
CA GLU A 25 5.69 -11.38 7.76
C GLU A 25 4.64 -10.29 8.06
N ASP A 26 5.04 -9.02 8.16
CA ASP A 26 4.15 -7.88 8.42
C ASP A 26 3.51 -7.32 7.12
N ILE A 27 3.90 -7.83 5.94
CA ILE A 27 3.40 -7.38 4.63
C ILE A 27 2.74 -8.56 3.91
N ASP A 28 1.45 -8.74 4.16
CA ASP A 28 0.62 -9.75 3.51
C ASP A 28 -0.15 -9.19 2.30
N PHE A 29 -0.44 -10.05 1.33
CA PHE A 29 -1.26 -9.78 0.14
C PHE A 29 -2.23 -10.95 -0.14
N ASP A 30 -2.79 -11.55 0.90
CA ASP A 30 -3.81 -12.58 0.77
C ASP A 30 -5.18 -11.99 0.43
N THR A 31 -5.53 -10.85 1.02
CA THR A 31 -6.83 -10.21 0.88
C THR A 31 -6.75 -8.75 0.43
N THR A 32 -7.89 -8.21 0.01
CA THR A 32 -8.04 -6.80 -0.33
C THR A 32 -7.86 -5.90 0.88
N GLU A 33 -8.26 -6.38 2.06
CA GLU A 33 -7.98 -5.71 3.33
C GLU A 33 -6.47 -5.60 3.59
N ASP A 34 -5.70 -6.68 3.37
CA ASP A 34 -4.24 -6.64 3.58
C ASP A 34 -3.57 -5.61 2.68
N LEU A 35 -3.94 -5.58 1.38
CA LEU A 35 -3.46 -4.55 0.47
C LEU A 35 -3.87 -3.15 0.93
N TYR A 36 -5.07 -2.98 1.49
CA TYR A 36 -5.50 -1.71 2.07
C TYR A 36 -4.63 -1.31 3.27
N GLN A 37 -4.32 -2.22 4.19
CA GLN A 37 -3.45 -1.95 5.33
C GLN A 37 -2.06 -1.49 4.86
N VAL A 38 -1.44 -2.22 3.92
CA VAL A 38 -0.13 -1.87 3.37
C VAL A 38 -0.17 -0.53 2.63
N CYS A 39 -1.20 -0.29 1.83
CA CYS A 39 -1.30 0.94 1.03
C CYS A 39 -1.74 2.18 1.85
N SER A 40 -2.33 2.00 3.03
CA SER A 40 -2.88 3.09 3.85
C SER A 40 -1.93 3.58 4.95
N VAL A 41 -0.78 2.94 5.15
CA VAL A 41 0.25 3.38 6.11
C VAL A 41 0.60 4.86 5.89
N GLU A 42 0.51 5.63 6.98
CA GLU A 42 0.72 7.08 6.98
C GLU A 42 2.21 7.46 7.18
N PRO A 43 2.64 8.61 6.64
CA PRO A 43 3.98 9.12 6.90
C PRO A 43 4.25 9.29 8.40
N GLY A 44 5.39 8.78 8.87
CA GLY A 44 5.80 8.84 10.28
C GLY A 44 5.68 7.52 11.02
N ALA A 45 4.98 6.53 10.46
CA ALA A 45 5.06 5.15 10.92
C ALA A 45 6.46 4.56 10.62
N ALA A 46 6.95 3.64 11.46
CA ALA A 46 8.27 3.02 11.29
C ALA A 46 8.35 2.23 9.97
N GLU A 47 7.21 1.68 9.58
CA GLU A 47 6.97 0.84 8.42
C GLU A 47 6.59 1.60 7.14
N TYR A 48 6.51 2.93 7.19
CA TYR A 48 6.03 3.73 6.06
C TYR A 48 6.83 3.49 4.77
N VAL A 49 8.16 3.47 4.84
CA VAL A 49 9.02 3.28 3.67
C VAL A 49 8.84 1.89 3.03
N PRO A 50 8.99 0.77 3.76
CA PRO A 50 8.78 -0.56 3.17
C PRO A 50 7.34 -0.76 2.67
N ALA A 51 6.32 -0.37 3.44
CA ALA A 51 4.91 -0.48 3.02
C ALA A 51 4.61 0.34 1.75
N SER A 52 5.17 1.55 1.64
CA SER A 52 5.01 2.39 0.45
C SER A 52 5.61 1.74 -0.80
N PHE A 53 6.82 1.16 -0.68
CA PHE A 53 7.42 0.44 -1.81
C PHE A 53 6.64 -0.82 -2.18
N ALA A 54 6.18 -1.60 -1.19
CA ALA A 54 5.40 -2.81 -1.41
C ALA A 54 4.07 -2.49 -2.13
N CYS A 55 3.30 -1.52 -1.62
CA CYS A 55 2.06 -1.05 -2.24
C CYS A 55 2.29 -0.58 -3.69
N ARG A 56 3.30 0.28 -3.92
CA ARG A 56 3.61 0.79 -5.26
C ARG A 56 4.03 -0.34 -6.21
N GLY A 57 4.81 -1.30 -5.73
CA GLY A 57 5.22 -2.47 -6.48
C GLY A 57 4.03 -3.33 -6.90
N PHE A 58 3.12 -3.62 -5.96
CA PHE A 58 1.89 -4.39 -6.22
C PHE A 58 1.01 -3.72 -7.29
N ILE A 59 0.80 -2.40 -7.17
CA ILE A 59 0.02 -1.63 -8.15
C ILE A 59 0.71 -1.65 -9.52
N HIS A 60 2.02 -1.41 -9.57
CA HIS A 60 2.78 -1.48 -10.82
C HIS A 60 2.65 -2.86 -11.50
N GLY A 61 2.82 -3.94 -10.73
CA GLY A 61 2.72 -5.30 -11.25
C GLY A 61 1.33 -5.61 -11.80
N THR A 62 0.29 -5.24 -11.05
CA THR A 62 -1.11 -5.40 -11.48
C THR A 62 -1.39 -4.67 -12.78
N ILE A 63 -0.97 -3.41 -12.90
CA ILE A 63 -1.24 -2.59 -14.08
C ILE A 63 -0.44 -3.06 -15.30
N GLN A 64 0.84 -3.41 -15.12
CA GLN A 64 1.65 -3.96 -16.21
C GLN A 64 1.07 -5.27 -16.74
N TYR A 65 0.63 -6.16 -15.83
CA TYR A 65 0.01 -7.41 -16.24
C TYR A 65 -1.32 -7.17 -16.97
N HIS A 66 -2.19 -6.31 -16.40
CA HIS A 66 -3.45 -5.90 -17.03
C HIS A 66 -3.23 -5.36 -18.46
N ASP A 67 -2.31 -4.42 -18.64
CA ASP A 67 -1.98 -3.85 -19.95
C ASP A 67 -1.47 -4.92 -20.92
N ALA A 68 -0.53 -5.75 -20.47
CA ALA A 68 0.05 -6.80 -21.29
C ALA A 68 -1.01 -7.80 -21.80
N VAL A 69 -1.98 -8.19 -20.95
CA VAL A 69 -3.02 -9.14 -21.36
C VAL A 69 -4.13 -8.50 -22.18
N THR A 70 -4.47 -7.23 -21.95
CA THR A 70 -5.51 -6.54 -22.75
C THR A 70 -4.99 -6.19 -24.14
N ASP A 71 -3.74 -5.74 -24.24
CA ASP A 71 -3.17 -5.28 -25.52
C ASP A 71 -2.77 -6.46 -26.42
N ARG A 72 -2.18 -7.52 -25.86
CA ARG A 72 -1.62 -8.61 -26.65
C ARG A 72 -2.54 -9.82 -26.83
N LYS A 73 -3.47 -10.05 -25.89
CA LYS A 73 -4.38 -11.22 -25.92
C LYS A 73 -5.83 -10.88 -26.26
N LYS A 74 -6.11 -9.63 -26.68
CA LYS A 74 -7.47 -9.13 -27.02
C LYS A 74 -8.50 -9.33 -25.91
N LEU A 75 -8.06 -9.45 -24.65
CA LEU A 75 -8.99 -9.47 -23.54
C LEU A 75 -9.58 -8.07 -23.37
N LYS A 76 -10.86 -8.03 -22.96
CA LYS A 76 -11.54 -6.76 -22.69
C LYS A 76 -10.78 -6.03 -21.58
N ARG A 77 -10.45 -4.76 -21.82
CA ARG A 77 -9.86 -3.87 -20.83
C ARG A 77 -10.86 -3.59 -19.72
N LEU A 78 -10.42 -3.71 -18.46
CA LEU A 78 -11.25 -3.45 -17.29
C LEU A 78 -11.02 -2.04 -16.73
N ILE A 79 -9.79 -1.52 -16.85
CA ILE A 79 -9.38 -0.22 -16.31
C ILE A 79 -8.94 0.71 -17.46
N CYS A 80 -9.62 1.84 -17.66
CA CYS A 80 -9.33 2.79 -18.74
C CYS A 80 -8.84 4.14 -18.23
N TYR A 81 -7.65 4.15 -17.60
CA TYR A 81 -7.02 5.38 -17.11
C TYR A 81 -6.45 6.25 -18.25
N PRO A 82 -6.37 7.58 -18.06
CA PRO A 82 -5.72 8.48 -19.01
C PRO A 82 -4.19 8.30 -18.99
N LYS A 83 -3.51 8.71 -20.06
CA LYS A 83 -2.03 8.67 -20.15
C LYS A 83 -1.31 9.49 -19.07
N THR A 84 -2.01 10.43 -18.45
CA THR A 84 -1.50 11.29 -17.38
C THR A 84 -1.64 10.66 -15.99
N ALA A 85 -2.34 9.52 -15.86
CA ALA A 85 -2.50 8.85 -14.57
C ALA A 85 -1.18 8.30 -14.07
N THR A 86 -0.96 8.44 -12.77
CA THR A 86 0.23 7.97 -12.07
C THR A 86 -0.10 6.82 -11.11
N ILE A 87 0.93 6.15 -10.62
CA ILE A 87 0.77 5.12 -9.58
C ILE A 87 0.33 5.73 -8.26
N ALA A 88 0.67 7.00 -8.00
CA ALA A 88 0.14 7.73 -6.86
C ALA A 88 -1.38 7.93 -6.98
N ASP A 89 -1.88 8.24 -8.18
CA ASP A 89 -3.32 8.36 -8.43
C ASP A 89 -4.03 7.01 -8.24
N ALA A 90 -3.41 5.92 -8.70
CA ALA A 90 -3.93 4.57 -8.51
C ALA A 90 -3.99 4.17 -7.02
N ARG A 91 -2.94 4.45 -6.24
CA ARG A 91 -2.94 4.25 -4.79
C ARG A 91 -4.05 5.05 -4.12
N ALA A 92 -4.15 6.34 -4.44
CA ALA A 92 -5.17 7.20 -3.85
C ALA A 92 -6.59 6.72 -4.17
N ALA A 93 -6.84 6.29 -5.41
CA ALA A 93 -8.11 5.70 -5.81
C ALA A 93 -8.43 4.40 -5.05
N PHE A 94 -7.45 3.50 -4.92
CA PHE A 94 -7.60 2.26 -4.19
C PHE A 94 -7.88 2.48 -2.70
N VAL A 95 -7.07 3.28 -2.01
CA VAL A 95 -7.24 3.57 -0.58
C VAL A 95 -8.61 4.22 -0.31
N ALA A 96 -9.04 5.15 -1.16
CA ALA A 96 -10.35 5.78 -1.04
C ALA A 96 -11.50 4.79 -1.27
N TRP A 97 -11.36 3.90 -2.26
CA TRP A 97 -12.34 2.88 -2.57
C TRP A 97 -12.45 1.83 -1.44
N ALA A 98 -11.32 1.31 -0.97
CA ALA A 98 -11.27 0.30 0.10
C ALA A 98 -11.86 0.86 1.40
N LYS A 99 -11.49 2.08 1.78
CA LYS A 99 -12.08 2.77 2.95
C LYS A 99 -13.60 2.90 2.88
N LYS A 100 -14.17 3.08 1.68
CA LYS A 100 -15.63 3.15 1.49
C LYS A 100 -16.31 1.78 1.61
N HIS A 101 -15.59 0.69 1.39
CA HIS A 101 -16.12 -0.67 1.38
C HIS A 101 -15.56 -1.55 2.51
N MET A 102 -14.92 -0.95 3.51
CA MET A 102 -14.24 -1.69 4.59
C MET A 102 -15.19 -2.57 5.41
N ASP A 103 -16.47 -2.23 5.48
CA ASP A 103 -17.50 -3.03 6.18
C ASP A 103 -18.08 -4.16 5.30
N ASP A 104 -17.67 -4.27 4.02
CA ASP A 104 -18.08 -5.35 3.13
C ASP A 104 -17.08 -6.49 3.20
N GLU A 105 -17.35 -7.46 4.08
CA GLU A 105 -16.50 -8.65 4.26
C GLU A 105 -16.28 -9.42 2.96
N THR A 106 -17.24 -9.43 2.03
CA THR A 106 -17.06 -10.15 0.76
C THR A 106 -15.98 -9.48 -0.06
N LEU A 107 -16.06 -8.14 -0.23
CA LEU A 107 -15.07 -7.39 -0.99
C LEU A 107 -13.70 -7.37 -0.31
N MET A 108 -13.66 -7.27 1.02
CA MET A 108 -12.40 -7.20 1.75
C MET A 108 -11.65 -8.53 1.77
N ASN A 109 -12.35 -9.67 1.74
CA ASN A 109 -11.75 -11.01 1.65
C ASN A 109 -11.45 -11.48 0.21
N GLU A 110 -11.73 -10.68 -0.83
CA GLU A 110 -11.29 -10.99 -2.20
C GLU A 110 -9.77 -10.92 -2.31
N MET A 111 -9.18 -11.69 -3.25
CA MET A 111 -7.77 -11.52 -3.62
C MET A 111 -7.45 -10.04 -3.91
N PRO A 112 -6.31 -9.49 -3.45
CA PRO A 112 -6.05 -8.05 -3.52
C PRO A 112 -6.01 -7.49 -4.92
N VAL A 113 -5.58 -8.29 -5.90
CA VAL A 113 -5.61 -7.88 -7.32
C VAL A 113 -7.03 -7.61 -7.81
N VAL A 114 -8.03 -8.36 -7.32
CA VAL A 114 -9.44 -8.18 -7.69
C VAL A 114 -9.97 -6.88 -7.09
N GLY A 115 -9.75 -6.66 -5.80
CA GLY A 115 -10.13 -5.41 -5.13
C GLY A 115 -9.47 -4.19 -5.77
N LEU A 116 -8.18 -4.27 -6.08
CA LEU A 116 -7.46 -3.20 -6.77
C LEU A 116 -8.03 -2.93 -8.17
N VAL A 117 -8.25 -3.96 -8.99
CA VAL A 117 -8.81 -3.78 -10.34
C VAL A 117 -10.22 -3.21 -10.28
N ARG A 118 -11.05 -3.64 -9.33
CA ARG A 118 -12.40 -3.10 -9.12
C ARG A 118 -12.35 -1.62 -8.72
N ALA A 119 -11.50 -1.25 -7.78
CA ALA A 119 -11.31 0.14 -7.36
C ALA A 119 -10.90 1.04 -8.53
N LEU A 120 -9.97 0.56 -9.37
CA LEU A 120 -9.49 1.32 -10.51
C LEU A 120 -10.49 1.34 -11.67
N ALA A 121 -11.28 0.29 -11.86
CA ALA A 121 -12.38 0.28 -12.84
C ALA A 121 -13.52 1.23 -12.44
N ASP A 122 -13.81 1.36 -11.14
CA ASP A 122 -14.76 2.34 -10.60
C ASP A 122 -14.27 3.77 -10.85
N LYS A 123 -12.98 4.04 -10.60
CA LYS A 123 -12.37 5.35 -10.86
C LYS A 123 -12.21 5.67 -12.35
N TYR A 124 -11.88 4.66 -13.17
CA TYR A 124 -11.51 4.79 -14.58
C TYR A 124 -12.30 3.79 -15.45
N PRO A 125 -13.63 3.96 -15.58
CA PRO A 125 -14.46 3.03 -16.34
C PRO A 125 -14.12 3.06 -17.84
N CYS A 126 -14.08 1.88 -18.46
CA CYS A 126 -14.01 1.74 -19.91
C CYS A 126 -15.38 2.02 -20.54
N LYS A 127 -15.42 2.88 -21.56
CA LYS A 127 -16.63 3.20 -22.35
C LYS A 127 -16.72 2.35 -23.60
#